data_AF-A0A915LRM8-F1
#
_entry.id   AF-A0A915LRM8-F1
#
_cell.length_a   1.000
_cell.length_b   1.000
_cell.length_c   1.000
_cell.angle_alpha   90.00
_cell.angle_beta   90.00
_cell.angle_gamma   90.00
#
_symmetry.space_group_name_H-M   'P 1'
#
loop_
_entity.id
_entity.type
_entity.pdbx_description
1 polymer ?
#
loop_
_entity_poly.entity_id
_entity_poly.type
_entity_poly.pdbx_seq_one_letter_code
_entity_poly.pdbx_strand_id
1 'polypeptide(L)'
;MSSKVFDSKIGGKRRRKTSLIKEKFGGASLGEMLRYAEGWDWLLLTIGVLTSIFVGALTPATSLIFRGITDVLMEGQHNLENGNLDMDDFSKKNGYFFDNERHYSGKLCQRLATDAPNVQAAIDQRLAEVLQGIVSVITGVIVAFYFGWNVAPIGLTTAAILVVAQTSVTNYLKRRGMRDMLLAEDASRIATESIEYVRTVQALNRQRTVYERFRSAAKLPHKLAFIRGIWTSLSIAISSSFVPFNFAITYYLGLCLIQRGYTTPFVLFQVVEALNMASFTIMTAAAYFPEYMRAKLSAGLMFAMASLRPRIDSLSDTGLDAPITGQIDAQNIHFAYPNSGNFQLALNGFSLTALAGKTVALVGPSGCGKSTMIQLLERFYDPFSEFFGRN
;
A
#
# COMPACT_ATOMS: atom_id res chain seq x y z
N MET A 1 -39.18 40.97 -54.24
CA MET A 1 -39.57 39.63 -54.73
C MET A 1 -38.39 38.89 -55.41
N SER A 2 -37.17 38.91 -54.83
CA SER A 2 -36.01 38.23 -55.46
C SER A 2 -34.85 37.90 -54.50
N SER A 3 -35.12 37.26 -53.35
CA SER A 3 -34.03 36.62 -52.58
C SER A 3 -34.43 35.25 -52.02
N LYS A 4 -35.71 35.04 -51.67
CA LYS A 4 -36.21 33.73 -51.19
C LYS A 4 -36.30 32.63 -52.26
N VAL A 5 -36.22 32.96 -53.55
CA VAL A 5 -36.29 31.98 -54.66
C VAL A 5 -34.89 31.47 -55.08
N PHE A 6 -33.82 32.21 -54.76
CA PHE A 6 -32.45 31.83 -55.11
C PHE A 6 -31.84 30.86 -54.09
N ASP A 7 -32.14 31.03 -52.80
CA ASP A 7 -31.65 30.15 -51.74
C ASP A 7 -32.28 28.75 -51.75
N SER A 8 -33.54 28.59 -52.18
CA SER A 8 -34.19 27.27 -52.24
C SER A 8 -33.61 26.39 -53.36
N LYS A 9 -33.19 26.99 -54.49
CA LYS A 9 -32.57 26.27 -55.62
C LYS A 9 -31.12 25.86 -55.33
N ILE A 10 -30.37 26.66 -54.56
CA ILE A 10 -28.98 26.34 -54.16
C ILE A 10 -28.97 25.31 -53.01
N GLY A 11 -29.87 25.44 -52.03
CA GLY A 11 -30.07 24.45 -50.96
C GLY A 11 -30.55 23.09 -51.46
N GLY A 12 -31.42 23.06 -52.47
CA GLY A 12 -31.89 21.83 -53.12
C GLY A 12 -30.80 21.10 -53.92
N LYS A 13 -29.93 21.84 -54.64
CA LYS A 13 -28.76 21.26 -55.34
C LYS A 13 -27.67 20.78 -54.38
N ARG A 14 -27.42 21.50 -53.27
CA ARG A 14 -26.52 21.03 -52.21
C ARG A 14 -27.06 19.77 -51.55
N ARG A 15 -28.33 19.74 -51.11
CA ARG A 15 -28.97 18.55 -50.54
C ARG A 15 -29.02 17.36 -51.50
N ARG A 16 -29.25 17.57 -52.81
CA ARG A 16 -29.16 16.50 -53.82
C ARG A 16 -27.72 15.99 -54.01
N LYS A 17 -26.71 16.85 -53.97
CA LYS A 17 -25.31 16.40 -54.01
C LYS A 17 -24.90 15.66 -52.74
N THR A 18 -25.32 16.10 -51.55
CA THR A 18 -25.05 15.36 -50.30
C THR A 18 -25.84 14.06 -50.22
N SER A 19 -27.06 14.00 -50.78
CA SER A 19 -27.82 12.74 -50.86
C SER A 19 -27.19 11.78 -51.87
N LEU A 20 -26.74 12.25 -53.04
CA LEU A 20 -26.02 11.44 -54.03
C LEU A 20 -24.65 10.95 -53.53
N ILE A 21 -23.99 11.69 -52.64
CA ILE A 21 -22.75 11.25 -51.96
C ILE A 21 -23.07 10.21 -50.88
N LYS A 22 -24.18 10.37 -50.14
CA LYS A 22 -24.67 9.34 -49.20
C LYS A 22 -25.12 8.05 -49.90
N GLU A 23 -25.65 8.16 -51.11
CA GLU A 23 -26.09 7.01 -51.93
C GLU A 23 -24.91 6.27 -52.58
N LYS A 24 -23.80 6.97 -52.91
CA LYS A 24 -22.58 6.35 -53.46
C LYS A 24 -21.61 5.79 -52.41
N PHE A 25 -21.79 6.13 -51.15
CA PHE A 25 -21.00 5.64 -50.01
C PHE A 25 -21.91 5.13 -48.89
N GLY A 26 -22.89 4.29 -49.25
CA GLY A 26 -23.55 3.45 -48.25
C GLY A 26 -22.47 2.63 -47.53
N GLY A 27 -22.43 2.71 -46.20
CA GLY A 27 -21.42 2.01 -45.40
C GLY A 27 -21.43 0.52 -45.76
N ALA A 28 -20.27 -0.01 -46.17
CA ALA A 28 -20.15 -1.42 -46.52
C ALA A 28 -20.60 -2.29 -45.33
N SER A 29 -21.42 -3.29 -45.61
CA SER A 29 -21.87 -4.20 -44.55
C SER A 29 -20.70 -5.09 -44.07
N LEU A 30 -20.76 -5.58 -42.83
CA LEU A 30 -19.71 -6.42 -42.26
C LEU A 30 -19.46 -7.68 -43.11
N GLY A 31 -20.49 -8.20 -43.77
CA GLY A 31 -20.38 -9.29 -44.74
C GLY A 31 -19.69 -8.90 -46.05
N GLU A 32 -19.87 -7.67 -46.52
CA GLU A 32 -19.13 -7.14 -47.68
C GLU A 32 -17.65 -6.90 -47.36
N MET A 33 -17.35 -6.49 -46.12
CA MET A 33 -15.97 -6.31 -45.64
C MET A 33 -15.21 -7.64 -45.49
N LEU A 34 -15.91 -8.72 -45.09
CA LEU A 34 -15.34 -10.06 -44.91
C LEU A 34 -15.42 -10.96 -46.15
N ARG A 35 -15.80 -10.40 -47.30
CA ARG A 35 -15.95 -11.14 -48.58
C ARG A 35 -14.69 -11.92 -48.99
N TYR A 36 -13.50 -11.42 -48.63
CA TYR A 36 -12.22 -12.03 -48.99
C TYR A 36 -11.63 -12.90 -47.88
N ALA A 37 -12.33 -13.09 -46.76
CA ALA A 37 -11.86 -13.92 -45.66
C ALA A 37 -11.87 -15.40 -46.08
N GLU A 38 -10.70 -16.04 -46.06
CA GLU A 38 -10.57 -17.46 -46.34
C GLU A 38 -11.03 -18.31 -45.14
N GLY A 39 -11.08 -19.64 -45.30
CA GLY A 39 -11.49 -20.54 -44.22
C GLY A 39 -10.64 -20.40 -42.95
N TRP A 40 -9.34 -20.11 -43.10
CA TRP A 40 -8.44 -19.82 -41.99
C TRP A 40 -8.75 -18.50 -41.28
N ASP A 41 -9.15 -17.47 -42.02
CA ASP A 41 -9.50 -16.17 -41.45
C ASP A 41 -10.79 -16.25 -40.63
N TRP A 42 -11.78 -17.03 -41.10
CA TRP A 42 -13.00 -17.32 -40.34
C TRP A 42 -12.71 -18.09 -39.05
N LEU A 43 -11.77 -19.02 -39.08
CA LEU A 43 -11.33 -19.77 -37.90
C LEU A 43 -10.62 -18.83 -36.90
N LEU A 44 -9.76 -17.94 -37.37
CA LEU A 44 -9.10 -16.93 -36.51
C LEU A 44 -10.08 -15.92 -35.93
N LEU A 45 -11.07 -15.47 -36.71
CA LEU A 45 -12.13 -14.55 -36.25
C LEU A 45 -12.98 -15.19 -35.16
N THR A 46 -13.39 -16.44 -35.35
CA THR A 46 -14.21 -17.16 -34.36
C THR A 46 -13.44 -17.42 -33.07
N ILE A 47 -12.16 -17.84 -33.17
CA ILE A 47 -11.27 -17.94 -32.00
C ILE A 47 -11.11 -16.57 -31.33
N GLY A 48 -10.85 -15.51 -32.09
CA GLY A 48 -10.67 -14.15 -31.58
C GLY A 48 -11.89 -13.64 -30.80
N VAL A 49 -13.10 -13.83 -31.35
CA VAL A 49 -14.36 -13.47 -30.68
C VAL A 49 -14.57 -14.29 -29.42
N LEU A 50 -14.35 -15.62 -29.47
CA LEU A 50 -14.46 -16.48 -28.29
C LEU A 50 -13.47 -16.09 -27.20
N THR A 51 -12.21 -15.81 -27.55
CA THR A 51 -11.21 -15.31 -26.60
C THR A 51 -11.57 -13.94 -26.04
N SER A 52 -12.16 -13.05 -26.84
CA SER A 52 -12.58 -11.72 -26.38
C SER A 52 -13.74 -11.80 -25.40
N ILE A 53 -14.72 -12.68 -25.66
CA ILE A 53 -15.82 -12.98 -24.73
C ILE A 53 -15.26 -13.61 -23.45
N PHE A 54 -14.31 -14.54 -23.58
CA PHE A 54 -13.69 -15.19 -22.42
C PHE A 54 -12.90 -14.20 -21.57
N VAL A 55 -12.09 -13.31 -22.16
CA VAL A 55 -11.37 -12.23 -21.45
C VAL A 55 -12.34 -11.24 -20.81
N GLY A 56 -13.40 -10.86 -21.52
CA GLY A 56 -14.46 -10.00 -21.01
C GLY A 56 -15.22 -10.61 -19.82
N ALA A 57 -15.42 -11.92 -19.81
CA ALA A 57 -16.00 -12.67 -18.69
C ALA A 57 -14.97 -12.99 -17.59
N LEU A 58 -13.68 -13.08 -17.93
CA LEU A 58 -12.61 -13.35 -16.98
C LEU A 58 -12.50 -12.23 -15.96
N THR A 59 -12.66 -10.98 -16.38
CA THR A 59 -12.50 -9.81 -15.49
C THR A 59 -13.52 -9.79 -14.34
N PRO A 60 -14.84 -10.00 -14.55
CA PRO A 60 -15.79 -10.17 -13.46
C PRO A 60 -15.62 -11.52 -12.73
N ALA A 61 -15.18 -12.58 -13.41
CA ALA A 61 -14.91 -13.87 -12.77
C ALA A 61 -13.71 -13.81 -11.81
N THR A 62 -12.63 -13.12 -12.17
CA THR A 62 -11.48 -12.88 -11.29
C THR A 62 -11.89 -11.99 -10.13
N SER A 63 -12.73 -10.98 -10.35
CA SER A 63 -13.32 -10.19 -9.27
C SER A 63 -14.16 -11.05 -8.32
N LEU A 64 -14.95 -12.00 -8.82
CA LEU A 64 -15.72 -12.96 -8.00
C LEU A 64 -14.83 -13.95 -7.24
N ILE A 65 -13.77 -14.47 -7.87
CA ILE A 65 -12.82 -15.38 -7.22
C ILE A 65 -12.02 -14.63 -6.15
N PHE A 66 -11.51 -13.44 -6.46
CA PHE A 66 -10.79 -12.62 -5.48
C PHE A 66 -11.72 -12.09 -4.40
N ARG A 67 -12.98 -11.78 -4.71
CA ARG A 67 -14.00 -11.54 -3.68
C ARG A 67 -14.18 -12.77 -2.81
N GLY A 68 -14.28 -13.98 -3.36
CA GLY A 68 -14.35 -15.22 -2.57
C GLY A 68 -13.12 -15.45 -1.69
N ILE A 69 -11.91 -15.19 -2.21
CA ILE A 69 -10.67 -15.23 -1.42
C ILE A 69 -10.70 -14.15 -0.34
N THR A 70 -11.13 -12.94 -0.68
CA THR A 70 -11.25 -11.82 0.26
C THR A 70 -12.33 -12.09 1.30
N ASP A 71 -13.42 -12.76 0.94
CA ASP A 71 -14.52 -13.15 1.84
C ASP A 71 -14.08 -14.31 2.73
N VAL A 72 -13.28 -15.27 2.25
CA VAL A 72 -12.66 -16.32 3.09
C VAL A 72 -11.58 -15.74 4.00
N LEU A 73 -10.82 -14.75 3.53
CA LEU A 73 -9.86 -14.03 4.34
C LEU A 73 -10.55 -13.07 5.31
N MET A 74 -11.69 -12.50 4.92
CA MET A 74 -12.53 -11.65 5.74
C MET A 74 -13.39 -12.47 6.67
N GLU A 75 -13.67 -13.74 6.39
CA GLU A 75 -14.30 -14.70 7.29
C GLU A 75 -13.24 -15.30 8.21
N GLY A 76 -12.01 -15.47 7.71
CA GLY A 76 -10.80 -15.58 8.51
C GLY A 76 -10.64 -14.36 9.42
N GLN A 77 -10.86 -13.14 8.92
CA GLN A 77 -10.83 -11.90 9.69
C GLN A 77 -12.08 -11.66 10.52
N HIS A 78 -13.23 -12.19 10.17
CA HIS A 78 -14.46 -12.10 10.93
C HIS A 78 -14.39 -13.13 12.05
N ASN A 79 -13.72 -14.25 11.84
CA ASN A 79 -13.21 -15.09 12.91
C ASN A 79 -12.13 -14.34 13.71
N LEU A 80 -11.27 -13.50 13.08
CA LEU A 80 -10.35 -12.61 13.80
C LEU A 80 -11.07 -11.47 14.58
N GLU A 81 -12.20 -10.94 14.10
CA GLU A 81 -12.98 -9.80 14.64
C GLU A 81 -14.09 -10.26 15.60
N ASN A 82 -14.66 -11.45 15.41
CA ASN A 82 -15.59 -12.12 16.33
C ASN A 82 -14.88 -12.73 17.55
N GLY A 83 -13.57 -12.48 17.70
CA GLY A 83 -12.84 -12.79 18.94
C GLY A 83 -11.59 -13.65 18.80
N ASN A 84 -11.19 -14.08 17.59
CA ASN A 84 -10.01 -14.94 17.40
C ASN A 84 -8.87 -14.30 16.56
N LEU A 85 -8.66 -12.98 16.62
CA LEU A 85 -7.28 -12.48 16.71
C LEU A 85 -6.87 -12.97 18.08
N ASP A 86 -6.48 -14.26 18.20
CA ASP A 86 -6.36 -15.05 19.44
C ASP A 86 -6.28 -14.05 20.59
N MET A 87 -7.43 -13.64 21.14
CA MET A 87 -7.43 -12.48 22.04
C MET A 87 -6.65 -12.96 23.25
N ASP A 88 -6.88 -14.21 23.63
CA ASP A 88 -5.93 -15.26 23.95
C ASP A 88 -4.44 -14.97 23.65
N ASP A 89 -3.85 -15.04 22.46
CA ASP A 89 -2.43 -14.70 22.21
C ASP A 89 -2.03 -13.29 22.67
N PHE A 90 -2.94 -12.31 22.60
CA PHE A 90 -2.70 -10.96 23.13
C PHE A 90 -2.79 -10.91 24.67
N SER A 91 -3.71 -11.66 25.25
CA SER A 91 -4.00 -11.84 26.68
C SER A 91 -2.97 -12.75 27.36
N LYS A 92 -2.32 -13.63 26.59
CA LYS A 92 -1.15 -14.43 26.98
C LYS A 92 0.07 -13.53 27.17
N LYS A 93 0.14 -12.38 26.48
CA LYS A 93 1.27 -11.47 26.65
C LYS A 93 1.30 -10.94 28.09
N ASN A 94 2.47 -10.97 28.70
CA ASN A 94 2.66 -10.63 30.12
C ASN A 94 2.94 -9.13 30.33
N GLY A 95 3.03 -8.71 31.60
CA GLY A 95 3.30 -7.30 31.97
C GLY A 95 4.56 -6.75 31.30
N TYR A 96 5.61 -7.57 31.14
CA TYR A 96 6.84 -7.20 30.41
C TYR A 96 6.59 -6.75 28.96
N PHE A 97 5.62 -7.35 28.28
CA PHE A 97 5.29 -6.99 26.91
C PHE A 97 4.66 -5.60 26.84
N PHE A 98 3.63 -5.36 27.65
CA PHE A 98 2.84 -4.11 27.63
C PHE A 98 3.58 -2.91 28.22
N ASP A 99 4.48 -3.14 29.19
CA ASP A 99 5.31 -2.08 29.74
C ASP A 99 6.36 -1.60 28.75
N ASN A 100 6.74 -2.38 27.74
CA ASN A 100 7.73 -1.95 26.74
C ASN A 100 7.24 -0.74 25.93
N GLU A 101 8.08 0.30 25.78
CA GLU A 101 7.75 1.50 25.00
C GLU A 101 7.34 1.24 23.55
N ARG A 102 7.74 0.09 23.00
CA ARG A 102 7.38 -0.37 21.65
C ARG A 102 5.96 -0.94 21.55
N HIS A 103 5.36 -1.33 22.67
CA HIS A 103 4.08 -2.04 22.76
C HIS A 103 3.10 -1.38 23.73
N TYR A 104 3.22 -0.06 23.98
CA TYR A 104 2.20 0.61 24.77
C TYR A 104 0.82 0.50 24.07
N SER A 105 -0.24 0.41 24.86
CA SER A 105 -1.61 0.14 24.39
C SER A 105 -2.04 0.99 23.19
N GLY A 106 -1.84 2.32 23.22
CA GLY A 106 -2.19 3.19 22.09
C GLY A 106 -1.40 2.93 20.80
N LYS A 107 -0.13 2.51 20.87
CA LYS A 107 0.70 2.15 19.71
C LYS A 107 0.20 0.83 19.11
N LEU A 108 -0.19 -0.11 19.97
CA LEU A 108 -0.76 -1.38 19.55
C LEU A 108 -2.13 -1.19 18.90
N CYS A 109 -3.02 -0.39 19.50
CA CYS A 109 -4.31 -0.03 18.91
C CYS A 109 -4.13 0.66 17.56
N GLN A 110 -3.18 1.58 17.44
CA GLN A 110 -2.87 2.22 16.16
C GLN A 110 -2.37 1.20 15.14
N ARG A 111 -1.47 0.29 15.53
CA ARG A 111 -0.98 -0.79 14.63
C ARG A 111 -2.12 -1.68 14.18
N LEU A 112 -2.99 -2.13 15.07
CA LEU A 112 -4.18 -2.91 14.71
C LEU A 112 -5.06 -2.14 13.72
N ALA A 113 -5.28 -0.85 13.95
CA ALA A 113 -6.09 -0.02 13.08
C ALA A 113 -5.44 0.31 11.72
N THR A 114 -4.10 0.33 11.62
CA THR A 114 -3.40 0.72 10.38
C THR A 114 -2.75 -0.44 9.64
N ASP A 115 -2.11 -1.37 10.34
CA ASP A 115 -1.37 -2.49 9.75
C ASP A 115 -2.33 -3.59 9.25
N ALA A 116 -3.40 -3.89 9.99
CA ALA A 116 -4.38 -4.89 9.56
C ALA A 116 -5.03 -4.56 8.19
N PRO A 117 -5.56 -3.33 7.96
CA PRO A 117 -6.10 -2.99 6.63
C PRO A 117 -5.01 -2.89 5.55
N ASN A 118 -3.76 -2.53 5.90
CA ASN A 118 -2.66 -2.56 4.94
C ASN A 118 -2.37 -4.00 4.47
N VAL A 119 -2.41 -4.99 5.37
CA VAL A 119 -2.24 -6.41 5.01
C VAL A 119 -3.37 -6.88 4.12
N GLN A 120 -4.61 -6.53 4.43
CA GLN A 120 -5.78 -6.85 3.62
C GLN A 120 -5.65 -6.33 2.18
N ALA A 121 -5.18 -5.09 2.02
CA ALA A 121 -4.94 -4.47 0.72
C ALA A 121 -3.86 -5.16 -0.14
N ALA A 122 -3.13 -6.15 0.36
CA ALA A 122 -2.20 -6.93 -0.47
C ALA A 122 -2.69 -8.32 -0.86
N ILE A 123 -3.83 -8.76 -0.33
CA ILE A 123 -4.40 -10.08 -0.63
C ILE A 123 -5.76 -9.94 -1.34
N ASP A 124 -6.21 -8.71 -1.58
CA ASP A 124 -7.38 -8.38 -2.37
C ASP A 124 -7.08 -8.40 -3.89
N GLN A 125 -7.98 -7.80 -4.67
CA GLN A 125 -7.87 -7.67 -6.12
C GLN A 125 -6.54 -7.06 -6.60
N ARG A 126 -5.86 -6.24 -5.77
CA ARG A 126 -4.61 -5.56 -6.16
C ARG A 126 -3.48 -6.55 -6.43
N LEU A 127 -3.44 -7.68 -5.70
CA LEU A 127 -2.49 -8.76 -5.97
C LEU A 127 -2.72 -9.40 -7.33
N ALA A 128 -3.99 -9.59 -7.70
CA ALA A 128 -4.39 -10.10 -9.00
C ALA A 128 -3.84 -9.21 -10.12
N GLU A 129 -3.97 -7.89 -9.97
CA GLU A 129 -3.53 -6.91 -10.95
C GLU A 129 -1.99 -6.87 -11.08
N VAL A 130 -1.26 -7.04 -9.98
CA VAL A 130 0.20 -7.17 -10.01
C VAL A 130 0.64 -8.43 -10.75
N LEU A 131 0.03 -9.58 -10.44
CA LEU A 131 0.32 -10.85 -11.12
C LEU A 131 -0.06 -10.79 -12.61
N GLN A 132 -1.21 -10.22 -12.92
CA GLN A 132 -1.67 -9.99 -14.29
C GLN A 132 -0.70 -9.11 -15.06
N GLY A 133 -0.18 -8.05 -14.44
CA GLY A 133 0.86 -7.20 -15.03
C GLY A 133 2.12 -7.99 -15.40
N ILE A 134 2.63 -8.82 -14.49
CA ILE A 134 3.83 -9.65 -14.74
C ILE A 134 3.58 -10.63 -15.89
N VAL A 135 2.47 -11.38 -15.84
CA VAL A 135 2.12 -12.36 -16.88
C VAL A 135 1.89 -11.68 -18.23
N SER A 136 1.23 -10.52 -18.26
CA SER A 136 0.98 -9.77 -19.48
C SER A 136 2.26 -9.25 -20.11
N VAL A 137 3.24 -8.80 -19.32
CA VAL A 137 4.56 -8.39 -19.83
C VAL A 137 5.29 -9.57 -20.45
N ILE A 138 5.36 -10.71 -19.74
CA ILE A 138 6.02 -11.91 -20.26
C ILE A 138 5.38 -12.36 -21.56
N THR A 139 4.04 -12.43 -21.59
CA THR A 139 3.28 -12.87 -22.78
C THR A 139 3.45 -11.88 -23.93
N GLY A 140 3.35 -10.57 -23.67
CA GLY A 140 3.49 -9.53 -24.69
C GLY A 140 4.89 -9.54 -25.33
N VAL A 141 5.94 -9.76 -24.52
CA VAL A 141 7.31 -9.91 -25.03
C VAL A 141 7.45 -11.18 -25.87
N ILE A 142 6.94 -12.33 -25.41
CA ILE A 142 6.98 -13.59 -26.17
C ILE A 142 6.28 -13.44 -27.52
N VAL A 143 5.07 -12.87 -27.53
CA VAL A 143 4.29 -12.63 -28.75
C VAL A 143 5.04 -11.67 -29.69
N ALA A 144 5.62 -10.60 -29.16
CA ALA A 144 6.40 -9.65 -29.95
C ALA A 144 7.59 -10.33 -30.66
N PHE A 145 8.36 -11.14 -29.95
CA PHE A 145 9.51 -11.86 -30.53
C PHE A 145 9.09 -12.97 -31.48
N TYR A 146 7.96 -13.63 -31.23
CA TYR A 146 7.44 -14.70 -32.10
C TYR A 146 7.03 -14.17 -33.47
N PHE A 147 6.29 -13.05 -33.53
CA PHE A 147 5.81 -12.50 -34.80
C PHE A 147 6.82 -11.59 -35.50
N GLY A 148 7.64 -10.84 -34.76
CA GLY A 148 8.52 -9.84 -35.35
C GLY A 148 9.83 -9.67 -34.61
N TRP A 149 10.74 -10.64 -34.78
CA TRP A 149 12.10 -10.59 -34.24
C TRP A 149 12.89 -9.32 -34.63
N ASN A 150 12.59 -8.71 -35.78
CA ASN A 150 13.28 -7.51 -36.25
C ASN A 150 12.76 -6.21 -35.58
N VAL A 151 11.51 -6.20 -35.13
CA VAL A 151 10.84 -5.01 -34.58
C VAL A 151 10.79 -5.05 -33.05
N ALA A 152 10.60 -6.23 -32.46
CA ALA A 152 10.49 -6.39 -31.01
C ALA A 152 11.68 -5.79 -30.22
N PRO A 153 12.96 -5.98 -30.64
CA PRO A 153 14.10 -5.38 -29.95
C PRO A 153 14.07 -3.84 -29.98
N ILE A 154 13.56 -3.24 -31.05
CA ILE A 154 13.48 -1.79 -31.21
C ILE A 154 12.48 -1.22 -30.18
N GLY A 155 11.29 -1.81 -30.10
CA GLY A 155 10.27 -1.42 -29.13
C GLY A 155 10.74 -1.60 -27.68
N LEU A 156 11.36 -2.75 -27.38
CA LEU A 156 11.90 -3.05 -26.05
C LEU A 156 13.05 -2.12 -25.63
N THR A 157 14.00 -1.86 -26.53
CA THR A 157 15.17 -1.01 -26.23
C THR A 157 14.73 0.44 -26.01
N THR A 158 13.85 0.95 -26.87
CA THR A 158 13.28 2.28 -26.70
C THR A 158 12.46 2.35 -25.40
N ALA A 159 11.66 1.34 -25.07
CA ALA A 159 10.89 1.31 -23.83
C ALA A 159 11.80 1.31 -22.60
N ALA A 160 12.84 0.47 -22.59
CA ALA A 160 13.81 0.38 -21.49
C ALA A 160 14.53 1.71 -21.22
N ILE A 161 14.99 2.39 -22.27
CA ILE A 161 15.65 3.71 -22.15
C ILE A 161 14.72 4.74 -21.49
N LEU A 162 13.46 4.77 -21.93
CA LEU A 162 12.47 5.73 -21.45
C LEU A 162 12.07 5.45 -19.99
N VAL A 163 11.92 4.16 -19.61
CA VAL A 163 11.65 3.75 -18.22
C VAL A 163 12.82 4.11 -17.29
N VAL A 164 14.06 3.89 -17.71
CA VAL A 164 15.25 4.28 -16.93
C VAL A 164 15.32 5.80 -16.75
N ALA A 165 15.02 6.57 -17.79
CA ALA A 165 14.97 8.03 -17.70
C ALA A 165 13.87 8.50 -16.72
N GLN A 166 12.67 7.93 -16.81
CA GLN A 166 11.54 8.27 -15.93
C GLN A 166 11.85 7.95 -14.48
N THR A 167 12.29 6.72 -14.19
CA THR A 167 12.59 6.27 -12.83
C THR A 167 13.70 7.12 -12.19
N SER A 168 14.69 7.56 -12.97
CA SER A 168 15.74 8.48 -12.52
C SER A 168 15.18 9.83 -12.07
N VAL A 169 14.28 10.42 -12.87
CA VAL A 169 13.61 11.69 -12.54
C VAL A 169 12.74 11.55 -11.30
N THR A 170 11.91 10.50 -11.22
CA THR A 170 11.04 10.25 -10.07
C THR A 170 11.84 10.05 -8.79
N ASN A 171 12.94 9.28 -8.85
CA ASN A 171 13.82 9.06 -7.69
C ASN A 171 14.51 10.35 -7.23
N TYR A 172 14.94 11.19 -8.17
CA TYR A 172 15.52 12.50 -7.86
C TYR A 172 14.52 13.40 -7.12
N LEU A 173 13.28 13.49 -7.62
CA LEU A 173 12.22 14.28 -6.98
C LEU A 173 11.84 13.74 -5.61
N LYS A 174 11.79 12.41 -5.44
CA LYS A 174 11.50 11.77 -4.15
C LYS A 174 12.56 12.10 -3.09
N ARG A 175 13.84 12.02 -3.44
CA ARG A 175 14.96 12.37 -2.53
C ARG A 175 14.92 13.84 -2.12
N ARG A 176 14.60 14.73 -3.06
CA ARG A 176 14.46 16.17 -2.78
C ARG A 176 13.24 16.46 -1.88
N GLY A 177 12.13 15.77 -2.10
CA GLY A 177 10.90 15.91 -1.31
C GLY A 177 11.08 15.64 0.19
N MET A 178 11.94 14.69 0.56
CA MET A 178 12.27 14.42 1.97
C MET A 178 12.93 15.62 2.66
N ARG A 179 13.79 16.37 1.96
CA ARG A 179 14.43 17.58 2.50
C ARG A 179 13.44 18.71 2.70
N ASP A 180 12.50 18.87 1.76
CA ASP A 180 11.45 19.88 1.87
C ASP A 180 10.51 19.59 3.06
N MET A 181 10.29 18.31 3.39
CA MET A 181 9.47 17.89 4.53
C MET A 181 10.12 18.30 5.86
N LEU A 182 11.44 18.15 6.01
CA LEU A 182 12.17 18.59 7.20
C LEU A 182 12.08 20.11 7.41
N LEU A 183 12.14 20.89 6.32
CA LEU A 183 12.00 22.34 6.40
C LEU A 183 10.57 22.79 6.79
N ALA A 184 9.56 21.96 6.52
CA ALA A 184 8.19 22.23 6.93
C ALA A 184 7.92 21.91 8.42
N GLU A 185 8.81 21.14 9.06
CA GLU A 185 8.67 20.70 10.45
C GLU A 185 8.67 21.87 11.43
N ASP A 186 9.54 22.87 11.23
CA ASP A 186 9.59 24.06 12.09
C ASP A 186 8.28 24.85 12.09
N ALA A 187 7.65 25.01 10.93
CA ALA A 187 6.36 25.69 10.81
C ALA A 187 5.24 24.88 11.49
N SER A 188 5.28 23.55 11.34
CA SER A 188 4.35 22.64 12.02
C SER A 188 4.53 22.72 13.54
N ARG A 189 5.78 22.71 14.05
CA ARG A 189 6.09 22.82 15.48
C ARG A 189 5.52 24.11 16.07
N ILE A 190 5.78 25.26 15.42
CA ILE A 190 5.25 26.56 15.88
C ILE A 190 3.73 26.52 15.93
N ALA A 191 3.05 25.97 14.92
CA ALA A 191 1.60 25.86 14.91
C ALA A 191 1.09 24.98 16.06
N THR A 192 1.70 23.81 16.28
CA THR A 192 1.33 22.89 17.36
C THR A 192 1.52 23.51 18.74
N GLU A 193 2.69 24.11 19.03
CA GLU A 193 2.95 24.83 20.29
C GLU A 193 1.93 25.94 20.54
N SER A 194 1.55 26.68 19.48
CA SER A 194 0.61 27.79 19.59
C SER A 194 -0.80 27.35 19.95
N ILE A 195 -1.22 26.18 19.44
CA ILE A 195 -2.53 25.58 19.73
C ILE A 195 -2.51 24.98 21.13
N GLU A 196 -1.44 24.28 21.49
CA GLU A 196 -1.26 23.67 22.81
C GLU A 196 -1.29 24.73 23.93
N TYR A 197 -0.58 25.84 23.74
CA TYR A 197 -0.49 26.94 24.71
C TYR A 197 -1.41 28.13 24.37
N VAL A 198 -2.54 27.89 23.71
CA VAL A 198 -3.43 28.96 23.23
C VAL A 198 -3.90 29.91 24.34
N ARG A 199 -4.15 29.39 25.55
CA ARG A 199 -4.53 30.20 26.72
C ARG A 199 -3.42 31.18 27.12
N THR A 200 -2.16 30.74 27.08
CA THR A 200 -0.99 31.57 27.38
C THR A 200 -0.80 32.65 26.31
N VAL A 201 -0.94 32.29 25.04
CA VAL A 201 -0.84 33.25 23.92
C VAL A 201 -1.93 34.32 24.01
N GLN A 202 -3.15 33.93 24.39
CA GLN A 202 -4.28 34.85 24.61
C GLN A 202 -4.08 35.73 25.85
N ALA A 203 -3.65 35.15 26.98
CA ALA A 203 -3.38 35.88 28.21
C ALA A 203 -2.28 36.95 28.02
N LEU A 204 -1.26 36.65 27.21
CA LEU A 204 -0.20 37.60 26.85
C LEU A 204 -0.56 38.53 25.69
N ASN A 205 -1.72 38.33 25.06
CA ASN A 205 -2.20 39.10 23.90
C ASN A 205 -1.19 39.12 22.72
N ARG A 206 -0.50 37.98 22.49
CA ARG A 206 0.61 37.84 21.51
C ARG A 206 0.22 37.05 20.24
N GLN A 207 -1.06 36.93 19.93
CA GLN A 207 -1.56 36.16 18.77
C GLN A 207 -0.91 36.64 17.46
N ARG A 208 -0.76 37.96 17.26
CA ARG A 208 -0.11 38.53 16.06
C ARG A 208 1.36 38.13 15.94
N THR A 209 2.12 38.21 17.03
CA THR A 209 3.54 37.85 17.04
C THR A 209 3.76 36.38 16.69
N VAL A 210 2.90 35.50 17.24
CA VAL A 210 2.93 34.06 16.94
C VAL A 210 2.57 33.81 15.47
N TYR A 211 1.53 34.47 14.95
CA TYR A 211 1.16 34.38 13.54
C TYR A 211 2.28 34.82 12.60
N GLU A 212 2.97 35.93 12.91
CA GLU A 212 4.10 36.41 12.10
C GLU A 212 5.27 35.43 12.11
N ARG A 213 5.55 34.79 13.26
CA ARG A 213 6.57 33.75 13.38
C ARG A 213 6.22 32.49 12.58
N PHE A 214 4.95 32.07 12.60
CA PHE A 214 4.48 30.98 11.75
C PHE A 214 4.60 31.35 10.27
N ARG A 215 4.16 32.56 9.88
CA ARG A 215 4.21 33.05 8.51
C ARG A 215 5.64 33.10 7.96
N SER A 216 6.60 33.54 8.77
CA SER A 216 8.01 33.60 8.36
C SER A 216 8.60 32.20 8.21
N ALA A 217 8.32 31.28 9.13
CA ALA A 217 8.74 29.88 9.05
C ALA A 217 8.11 29.15 7.85
N ALA A 218 6.84 29.42 7.53
CA ALA A 218 6.11 28.78 6.43
C ALA A 218 6.46 29.30 5.03
N LYS A 219 7.08 30.49 4.91
CA LYS A 219 7.34 31.15 3.62
C LYS A 219 8.28 30.34 2.72
N LEU A 220 9.36 29.79 3.28
CA LEU A 220 10.33 28.98 2.54
C LEU A 220 9.72 27.62 2.12
N PRO A 221 9.13 26.81 3.02
CA PRO A 221 8.42 25.59 2.66
C PRO A 221 7.35 25.81 1.60
N HIS A 222 6.58 26.90 1.68
CA HIS A 222 5.57 27.22 0.68
C HIS A 222 6.16 27.48 -0.71
N LYS A 223 7.25 28.28 -0.80
CA LYS A 223 7.94 28.53 -2.07
C LYS A 223 8.55 27.25 -2.66
N LEU A 224 9.16 26.41 -1.82
CA LEU A 224 9.71 25.12 -2.24
C LEU A 224 8.61 24.17 -2.70
N ALA A 225 7.48 24.11 -2.00
CA ALA A 225 6.32 23.32 -2.39
C ALA A 225 5.76 23.74 -3.76
N PHE A 226 5.71 25.04 -4.06
CA PHE A 226 5.31 25.54 -5.37
C PHE A 226 6.29 25.11 -6.48
N ILE A 227 7.60 25.31 -6.27
CA ILE A 227 8.64 24.89 -7.22
C ILE A 227 8.59 23.37 -7.43
N ARG A 228 8.44 22.60 -6.35
CA ARG A 228 8.27 21.15 -6.41
C ARG A 228 7.02 20.77 -7.18
N GLY A 229 5.90 21.46 -6.97
CA GLY A 229 4.67 21.26 -7.74
C GLY A 229 4.91 21.37 -9.24
N ILE A 230 5.65 22.39 -9.69
CA ILE A 230 6.04 22.55 -11.10
C ILE A 230 6.87 21.36 -11.58
N TRP A 231 7.90 20.95 -10.83
CA TRP A 231 8.74 19.82 -11.20
C TRP A 231 8.00 18.49 -11.23
N THR A 232 7.08 18.26 -10.28
CA THR A 232 6.23 17.07 -10.24
C THR A 232 5.26 17.06 -11.42
N SER A 233 4.62 18.19 -11.73
CA SER A 233 3.74 18.31 -12.90
C SER A 233 4.50 18.09 -14.20
N LEU A 234 5.71 18.65 -14.34
CA LEU A 234 6.58 18.41 -15.49
C LEU A 234 6.97 16.93 -15.59
N SER A 235 7.33 16.30 -14.48
CA SER A 235 7.63 14.86 -14.44
C SER A 235 6.43 14.01 -14.85
N ILE A 236 5.22 14.36 -14.44
CA ILE A 236 3.98 13.67 -14.84
C ILE A 236 3.71 13.88 -16.33
N ALA A 237 3.89 15.10 -16.85
CA ALA A 237 3.71 15.41 -18.27
C ALA A 237 4.72 14.66 -19.17
N ILE A 238 5.98 14.57 -18.75
CA ILE A 238 6.99 13.75 -19.43
C ILE A 238 6.60 12.27 -19.34
N SER A 239 6.14 11.81 -18.17
CA SER A 239 5.69 10.44 -17.95
C SER A 239 4.55 10.03 -18.88
N SER A 240 3.51 10.86 -18.99
CA SER A 240 2.36 10.59 -19.87
C SER A 240 2.72 10.68 -21.36
N SER A 241 3.76 11.43 -21.71
CA SER A 241 4.23 11.57 -23.10
C SER A 241 5.12 10.40 -23.54
N PHE A 242 5.72 9.63 -22.63
CA PHE A 242 6.67 8.56 -23.00
C PHE A 242 6.05 7.47 -23.87
N VAL A 243 4.83 7.02 -23.56
CA VAL A 243 4.13 5.98 -24.33
C VAL A 243 3.91 6.39 -25.79
N PRO A 244 3.30 7.55 -26.10
CA PRO A 244 3.15 7.98 -27.49
C PRO A 244 4.49 8.26 -28.19
N PHE A 245 5.51 8.77 -27.49
CA PHE A 245 6.85 8.91 -28.07
C PHE A 245 7.49 7.56 -28.41
N ASN A 246 7.36 6.56 -27.53
CA ASN A 246 7.84 5.21 -27.78
C ASN A 246 7.19 4.62 -29.05
N PHE A 247 5.87 4.78 -29.19
CA PHE A 247 5.16 4.33 -30.38
C PHE A 247 5.57 5.10 -31.63
N ALA A 248 5.70 6.42 -31.55
CA ALA A 248 6.15 7.22 -32.70
C ALA A 248 7.52 6.75 -33.20
N ILE A 249 8.47 6.48 -32.30
CA ILE A 249 9.81 5.99 -32.65
C ILE A 249 9.73 4.55 -33.21
N THR A 250 8.98 3.68 -32.56
CA THR A 250 8.86 2.27 -32.97
C THR A 250 8.17 2.14 -34.33
N TYR A 251 7.11 2.92 -34.58
CA TYR A 251 6.48 2.99 -35.90
C TYR A 251 7.42 3.59 -36.94
N TYR A 252 8.11 4.69 -36.64
CA TYR A 252 9.05 5.31 -37.59
C TYR A 252 10.14 4.33 -38.03
N LEU A 253 10.80 3.67 -37.07
CA LEU A 253 11.83 2.67 -37.36
C LEU A 253 11.23 1.43 -38.03
N GLY A 254 10.03 1.00 -37.60
CA GLY A 254 9.28 -0.08 -38.24
C GLY A 254 8.95 0.21 -39.70
N LEU A 255 8.57 1.44 -40.04
CA LEU A 255 8.35 1.87 -41.43
C LEU A 255 9.64 1.78 -42.26
N CYS A 256 10.80 2.16 -41.69
CA CYS A 256 12.08 1.96 -42.37
C CYS A 256 12.39 0.48 -42.63
N LEU A 257 12.00 -0.43 -41.73
CA LEU A 257 12.13 -1.88 -41.94
C LEU A 257 11.18 -2.40 -43.03
N ILE A 258 9.96 -1.88 -43.09
CA ILE A 258 8.98 -2.20 -44.13
C ILE A 258 9.50 -1.77 -45.51
N GLN A 259 10.03 -0.55 -45.63
CA GLN A 259 10.61 -0.04 -46.88
C GLN A 259 11.77 -0.89 -47.40
N ARG A 260 12.50 -1.55 -46.49
CA ARG A 260 13.61 -2.46 -46.83
C ARG A 260 13.17 -3.91 -47.03
N GLY A 261 11.87 -4.22 -46.90
CA GLY A 261 11.31 -5.56 -47.11
C GLY A 261 11.50 -6.55 -45.96
N TYR A 262 11.92 -6.11 -44.77
CA TYR A 262 12.18 -7.01 -43.63
C TYR A 262 10.93 -7.36 -42.81
N THR A 263 9.82 -6.64 -42.98
CA THR A 263 8.60 -6.77 -42.17
C THR A 263 7.38 -6.27 -42.96
N THR A 264 6.19 -6.78 -42.65
CA THR A 264 4.93 -6.31 -43.21
C THR A 264 4.23 -5.32 -42.28
N PRO A 265 3.39 -4.40 -42.80
CA PRO A 265 2.62 -3.47 -41.96
C PRO A 265 1.79 -4.17 -40.89
N PHE A 266 1.24 -5.34 -41.21
CA PHE A 266 0.44 -6.14 -40.28
C PHE A 266 1.28 -6.67 -39.10
N VAL A 267 2.47 -7.22 -39.37
CA VAL A 267 3.38 -7.70 -38.32
C VAL A 267 3.86 -6.55 -37.44
N LEU A 268 4.16 -5.38 -38.02
CA LEU A 268 4.53 -4.19 -37.25
C LEU A 268 3.40 -3.78 -36.28
N PHE A 269 2.16 -3.71 -36.77
CA PHE A 269 0.99 -3.41 -35.94
C PHE A 269 0.81 -4.44 -34.81
N GLN A 270 0.89 -5.73 -35.14
CA GLN A 270 0.73 -6.82 -34.17
C GLN A 270 1.77 -6.77 -33.04
N VAL A 271 3.04 -6.52 -33.37
CA VAL A 271 4.12 -6.39 -32.39
C VAL A 271 3.94 -5.16 -31.51
N VAL A 272 3.60 -4.02 -32.10
CA VAL A 272 3.40 -2.77 -31.34
C VAL A 272 2.20 -2.90 -30.40
N GLU A 273 1.08 -3.46 -30.84
CA GLU A 273 -0.09 -3.66 -29.98
C GLU A 273 0.16 -4.68 -28.86
N ALA A 274 0.91 -5.76 -29.13
CA ALA A 274 1.29 -6.72 -28.09
C ALA A 274 2.13 -6.05 -26.97
N LEU A 275 3.08 -5.18 -27.35
CA LEU A 275 3.89 -4.41 -26.41
C LEU A 275 3.07 -3.30 -25.71
N ASN A 276 2.10 -2.70 -26.40
CA ASN A 276 1.20 -1.69 -25.84
C ASN A 276 0.31 -2.28 -24.73
N MET A 277 -0.30 -3.43 -24.99
CA MET A 277 -1.14 -4.14 -24.02
C MET A 277 -0.33 -4.55 -22.77
N ALA A 278 0.90 -5.03 -22.96
CA ALA A 278 1.84 -5.30 -21.86
C ALA A 278 2.23 -4.03 -21.07
N SER A 279 2.40 -2.90 -21.76
CA SER A 279 2.75 -1.62 -21.13
C SER A 279 1.61 -1.03 -20.31
N PHE A 280 0.35 -1.23 -20.75
CA PHE A 280 -0.81 -0.76 -20.02
C PHE A 280 -1.02 -1.54 -18.72
N THR A 281 -0.93 -2.87 -18.77
CA THR A 281 -1.11 -3.75 -17.61
C THR A 281 0.01 -3.62 -16.59
N ILE A 282 1.26 -3.39 -17.02
CA ILE A 282 2.35 -3.11 -16.08
C ILE A 282 2.19 -1.74 -15.40
N MET A 283 1.64 -0.75 -16.10
CA MET A 283 1.41 0.59 -15.54
C MET A 283 0.32 0.55 -14.46
N THR A 284 -0.76 -0.19 -14.67
CA THR A 284 -1.79 -0.40 -13.65
C THR A 284 -1.21 -1.19 -12.46
N ALA A 285 -0.47 -2.28 -12.72
CA ALA A 285 0.21 -3.05 -11.67
C ALA A 285 1.22 -2.21 -10.85
N ALA A 286 1.96 -1.31 -11.50
CA ALA A 286 2.96 -0.46 -10.85
C ALA A 286 2.34 0.52 -9.84
N ALA A 287 1.07 0.93 -10.03
CA ALA A 287 0.37 1.81 -9.10
C ALA A 287 0.11 1.13 -7.74
N TYR A 288 -0.11 -0.19 -7.73
CA TYR A 288 -0.40 -0.99 -6.53
C TYR A 288 0.85 -1.55 -5.85
N PHE A 289 1.99 -1.56 -6.54
CA PHE A 289 3.25 -2.08 -5.99
C PHE A 289 3.68 -1.44 -4.65
N PRO A 290 3.57 -0.11 -4.43
CA PRO A 290 3.89 0.49 -3.14
C PRO A 290 3.01 0.00 -1.98
N GLU A 291 1.75 -0.33 -2.26
CA GLU A 291 0.79 -0.80 -1.28
C GLU A 291 1.12 -2.24 -0.87
N TYR A 292 1.45 -3.10 -1.85
CA TYR A 292 1.99 -4.43 -1.59
C TYR A 292 3.25 -4.38 -0.71
N MET A 293 4.16 -3.45 -0.97
CA MET A 293 5.35 -3.27 -0.14
C MET A 293 5.04 -2.85 1.30
N ARG A 294 4.04 -1.98 1.52
CA ARG A 294 3.58 -1.61 2.86
C ARG A 294 2.95 -2.80 3.58
N ALA A 295 2.08 -3.53 2.90
CA ALA A 295 1.42 -4.70 3.44
C ALA A 295 2.42 -5.78 3.87
N LYS A 296 3.46 -6.03 3.07
CA LYS A 296 4.52 -6.98 3.42
C LYS A 296 5.24 -6.58 4.72
N LEU A 297 5.51 -5.28 4.92
CA LEU A 297 6.11 -4.76 6.14
C LEU A 297 5.15 -4.89 7.34
N SER A 298 3.89 -4.50 7.18
CA SER A 298 2.85 -4.61 8.20
C SER A 298 2.62 -6.07 8.61
N ALA A 299 2.54 -7.00 7.64
CA ALA A 299 2.42 -8.43 7.90
C ALA A 299 3.63 -8.97 8.67
N GLY A 300 4.85 -8.56 8.29
CA GLY A 300 6.07 -8.94 9.00
C GLY A 300 6.06 -8.50 10.47
N LEU A 301 5.58 -7.29 10.76
CA LEU A 301 5.43 -6.79 12.13
C LEU A 301 4.35 -7.56 12.90
N MET A 302 3.19 -7.83 12.27
CA MET A 302 2.11 -8.60 12.89
C MET A 302 2.55 -10.03 13.21
N PHE A 303 3.20 -10.72 12.27
CA PHE A 303 3.73 -12.07 12.51
C PHE A 303 4.85 -12.08 13.55
N ALA A 304 5.70 -11.05 13.61
CA ALA A 304 6.71 -10.92 14.66
C ALA A 304 6.07 -10.75 16.06
N MET A 305 4.93 -10.06 16.16
CA MET A 305 4.19 -9.93 17.42
C MET A 305 3.47 -11.23 17.80
N ALA A 306 2.84 -11.90 16.84
CA ALA A 306 2.13 -13.16 17.05
C ALA A 306 3.09 -14.32 17.41
N SER A 307 4.29 -14.34 16.85
CA SER A 307 5.31 -15.37 17.15
C SER A 307 5.99 -15.19 18.50
N LEU A 308 5.75 -14.06 19.19
CA LEU A 308 6.37 -13.77 20.48
C LEU A 308 5.74 -14.63 21.58
N ARG A 309 6.47 -15.65 22.05
CA ARG A 309 6.02 -16.47 23.18
C ARG A 309 6.29 -15.74 24.50
N PRO A 310 5.26 -15.50 25.34
CA PRO A 310 5.46 -14.89 26.65
C PRO A 310 6.18 -15.86 27.58
N ARG A 311 6.97 -15.33 28.51
CA ARG A 311 7.61 -16.16 29.56
C ARG A 311 6.61 -16.63 30.60
N ILE A 312 5.63 -15.79 30.90
CA ILE A 312 4.52 -16.07 31.80
C ILE A 312 3.30 -16.19 30.91
N ASP A 313 2.79 -17.41 30.74
CA ASP A 313 1.60 -17.70 29.96
C ASP A 313 0.43 -17.91 30.93
N SER A 314 -0.51 -16.96 30.95
CA SER A 314 -1.70 -16.95 31.79
C SER A 314 -2.76 -17.98 31.37
N LEU A 315 -2.68 -18.47 30.12
CA LEU A 315 -3.61 -19.46 29.56
C LEU A 315 -2.99 -20.87 29.49
N SER A 316 -1.79 -21.06 30.04
CA SER A 316 -1.18 -22.38 30.10
C SER A 316 -1.84 -23.26 31.17
N ASP A 317 -2.21 -24.48 30.79
CA ASP A 317 -2.68 -25.52 31.72
C ASP A 317 -1.54 -26.11 32.58
N THR A 318 -0.31 -25.63 32.41
CA THR A 318 0.86 -26.12 33.15
C THR A 318 0.98 -25.44 34.51
N GLY A 319 0.98 -26.23 35.58
CA GLY A 319 1.19 -25.74 36.94
C GLY A 319 1.00 -26.87 37.95
N LEU A 320 1.33 -26.58 39.21
CA LEU A 320 0.98 -27.46 40.32
C LEU A 320 -0.36 -26.99 40.88
N ASP A 321 -1.39 -27.83 40.80
CA ASP A 321 -2.66 -27.60 41.49
C ASP A 321 -2.52 -28.12 42.93
N ALA A 322 -1.96 -27.29 43.79
CA ALA A 322 -1.68 -27.61 45.20
C ALA A 322 -2.65 -26.86 46.12
N PRO A 323 -3.09 -27.47 47.24
CA PRO A 323 -3.94 -26.80 48.20
C PRO A 323 -3.24 -25.56 48.78
N ILE A 324 -3.88 -24.40 48.67
CA ILE A 324 -3.31 -23.12 49.10
C ILE A 324 -3.61 -22.90 50.59
N THR A 325 -2.58 -22.85 51.42
CA THR A 325 -2.69 -22.57 52.87
C THR A 325 -2.80 -21.07 53.18
N GLY A 326 -2.42 -20.21 52.23
CA GLY A 326 -2.42 -18.75 52.37
C GLY A 326 -1.18 -18.17 53.07
N GLN A 327 -0.15 -18.98 53.30
CA GLN A 327 1.16 -18.49 53.76
C GLN A 327 1.98 -17.98 52.58
N ILE A 328 2.58 -16.80 52.71
CA ILE A 328 3.45 -16.19 51.68
C ILE A 328 4.85 -16.07 52.27
N ASP A 329 5.85 -16.56 51.54
CA ASP A 329 7.26 -16.40 51.92
C ASP A 329 8.06 -15.87 50.72
N ALA A 330 8.54 -14.64 50.87
CA ALA A 330 9.37 -13.92 49.93
C ALA A 330 10.78 -13.84 50.52
N GLN A 331 11.79 -14.37 49.83
CA GLN A 331 13.17 -14.40 50.32
C GLN A 331 14.11 -13.74 49.31
N ASN A 332 14.84 -12.72 49.77
CA ASN A 332 15.89 -12.05 49.01
C ASN A 332 15.47 -11.65 47.57
N ILE A 333 14.28 -11.08 47.41
CA ILE A 333 13.72 -10.72 46.11
C ILE A 333 14.48 -9.51 45.54
N HIS A 334 15.07 -9.72 44.36
CA HIS A 334 15.61 -8.66 43.52
C HIS A 334 14.77 -8.52 42.24
N PHE A 335 14.36 -7.28 41.92
CA PHE A 335 13.56 -7.00 40.72
C PHE A 335 13.76 -5.58 40.21
N ALA A 336 13.77 -5.42 38.89
CA ALA A 336 13.71 -4.13 38.19
C ALA A 336 12.75 -4.23 37.00
N TYR A 337 12.00 -3.16 36.74
CA TYR A 337 11.14 -3.08 35.57
C TYR A 337 11.97 -3.04 34.28
N PRO A 338 11.48 -3.64 33.17
CA PRO A 338 12.21 -3.73 31.91
C PRO A 338 12.59 -2.38 31.28
N ASN A 339 11.82 -1.32 31.54
CA ASN A 339 12.09 0.03 31.02
C ASN A 339 12.96 0.90 31.94
N SER A 340 13.46 0.36 33.06
CA SER A 340 14.37 1.12 33.92
C SER A 340 15.74 1.21 33.22
N GLY A 341 16.02 2.34 32.55
CA GLY A 341 17.21 2.49 31.69
C GLY A 341 18.54 2.10 32.33
N ASN A 342 18.67 2.18 33.66
CA ASN A 342 19.85 1.79 34.44
C ASN A 342 19.66 0.52 35.30
N PHE A 343 18.69 -0.35 35.00
CA PHE A 343 18.35 -1.51 35.85
C PHE A 343 18.15 -1.12 37.32
N GLN A 344 17.46 0.00 37.55
CA GLN A 344 17.22 0.47 38.90
C GLN A 344 16.31 -0.52 39.61
N LEU A 345 16.88 -1.20 40.61
CA LEU A 345 16.18 -2.20 41.40
C LEU A 345 15.01 -1.55 42.15
N ALA A 346 13.79 -1.95 41.81
CA ALA A 346 12.58 -1.59 42.54
C ALA A 346 12.49 -2.36 43.86
N LEU A 347 13.03 -3.58 43.89
CA LEU A 347 13.25 -4.37 45.10
C LEU A 347 14.70 -4.86 45.11
N ASN A 348 15.38 -4.69 46.24
CA ASN A 348 16.78 -5.07 46.42
C ASN A 348 16.94 -5.91 47.70
N GLY A 349 16.91 -7.23 47.55
CA GLY A 349 17.03 -8.18 48.66
C GLY A 349 15.84 -8.16 49.62
N PHE A 350 14.63 -7.91 49.10
CA PHE A 350 13.43 -7.81 49.94
C PHE A 350 13.00 -9.19 50.47
N SER A 351 12.77 -9.30 51.77
CA SER A 351 12.29 -10.53 52.41
C SER A 351 11.07 -10.24 53.29
N LEU A 352 10.05 -11.09 53.19
CA LEU A 352 8.79 -10.95 53.92
C LEU A 352 8.14 -12.32 54.10
N THR A 353 7.73 -12.62 55.33
CA THR A 353 6.89 -13.79 55.62
C THR A 353 5.53 -13.32 56.15
N ALA A 354 4.46 -13.71 55.46
CA ALA A 354 3.08 -13.45 55.88
C ALA A 354 2.41 -14.77 56.28
N LEU A 355 1.92 -14.84 57.51
CA LEU A 355 1.28 -16.03 58.07
C LEU A 355 -0.16 -16.18 57.55
N ALA A 356 -0.58 -17.43 57.38
CA ALA A 356 -1.94 -17.76 56.96
C ALA A 356 -3.00 -17.12 57.87
N GLY A 357 -4.03 -16.52 57.27
CA GLY A 357 -5.14 -15.87 57.98
C GLY A 357 -4.79 -14.56 58.70
N LYS A 358 -3.60 -13.99 58.48
CA LYS A 358 -3.19 -12.71 59.04
C LYS A 358 -3.18 -11.62 57.97
N THR A 359 -3.49 -10.39 58.39
CA THR A 359 -3.37 -9.19 57.55
C THR A 359 -2.00 -8.55 57.76
N VAL A 360 -1.23 -8.41 56.69
CA VAL A 360 0.06 -7.70 56.69
C VAL A 360 -0.08 -6.40 55.91
N ALA A 361 0.35 -5.29 56.49
CA ALA A 361 0.33 -3.98 55.84
C ALA A 361 1.74 -3.58 55.39
N LEU A 362 1.89 -3.25 54.10
CA LEU A 362 3.12 -2.69 53.55
C LEU A 362 3.04 -1.16 53.54
N VAL A 363 3.85 -0.51 54.38
CA VAL A 363 3.88 0.96 54.52
C VAL A 363 5.27 1.48 54.21
N GLY A 364 5.35 2.62 53.53
CA GLY A 364 6.63 3.25 53.17
C GLY A 364 6.46 4.41 52.19
N PRO A 365 7.51 5.19 51.94
CA PRO A 365 7.49 6.32 51.03
C PRO A 365 7.18 5.91 49.58
N SER A 366 6.79 6.87 48.73
CA SER A 366 6.58 6.58 47.30
C SER A 366 7.86 6.02 46.66
N GLY A 367 7.72 5.04 45.75
CA GLY A 367 8.85 4.42 45.05
C GLY A 367 9.59 3.31 45.81
N CYS A 368 9.20 2.96 47.04
CA CYS A 368 9.88 1.90 47.82
C CYS A 368 9.48 0.45 47.45
N GLY A 369 8.83 0.22 46.30
CA GLY A 369 8.50 -1.13 45.80
C GLY A 369 7.22 -1.79 46.36
N LYS A 370 6.34 -1.05 47.08
CA LYS A 370 5.07 -1.60 47.63
C LYS A 370 4.17 -2.24 46.56
N SER A 371 3.83 -1.48 45.52
CA SER A 371 3.00 -1.97 44.40
C SER A 371 3.72 -3.05 43.61
N THR A 372 5.05 -2.94 43.50
CA THR A 372 5.89 -3.94 42.83
C THR A 372 5.81 -5.31 43.51
N MET A 373 5.79 -5.36 44.85
CA MET A 373 5.62 -6.60 45.59
C MET A 373 4.26 -7.27 45.29
N ILE A 374 3.19 -6.47 45.20
CA ILE A 374 1.86 -6.98 44.84
C ILE A 374 1.86 -7.54 43.41
N GLN A 375 2.44 -6.82 42.45
CA GLN A 375 2.52 -7.27 41.05
C GLN A 375 3.37 -8.55 40.86
N LEU A 376 4.41 -8.74 41.69
CA LEU A 376 5.18 -9.98 41.71
C LEU A 376 4.41 -11.14 42.35
N LEU A 377 3.62 -10.86 43.39
CA LEU A 377 2.76 -11.86 44.02
C LEU A 377 1.63 -12.32 43.08
N GLU A 378 1.07 -11.39 42.30
CA GLU A 378 0.13 -11.67 41.20
C GLU A 378 0.82 -12.28 39.98
N ARG A 379 2.15 -12.44 40.03
CA ARG A 379 3.02 -12.99 38.97
C ARG A 379 2.86 -12.29 37.61
N PHE A 380 2.60 -10.98 37.59
CA PHE A 380 2.70 -10.20 36.36
C PHE A 380 4.14 -10.09 35.85
N TYR A 381 5.10 -10.23 36.76
CA TYR A 381 6.53 -10.28 36.47
C TYR A 381 7.19 -11.42 37.26
N ASP A 382 8.22 -12.02 36.68
CA ASP A 382 9.14 -12.88 37.41
C ASP A 382 10.29 -12.04 38.01
N PRO A 383 10.69 -12.26 39.27
CA PRO A 383 11.88 -11.63 39.86
C PRO A 383 13.18 -12.16 39.23
N PHE A 384 14.30 -11.45 39.44
CA PHE A 384 15.63 -11.90 38.98
C PHE A 384 16.22 -13.07 39.80
N SER A 385 15.59 -13.37 40.93
CA SER A 385 16.00 -14.41 41.87
C SER A 385 14.96 -15.53 41.85
N GLU A 386 15.39 -16.78 41.74
CA GLU A 386 14.51 -17.94 41.94
C GLU A 386 14.13 -18.01 43.42
N PHE A 387 12.86 -17.72 43.77
CA PHE A 387 12.03 -18.48 44.72
C PHE A 387 10.80 -17.67 45.14
N PHE A 388 9.62 -18.08 44.68
CA PHE A 388 8.38 -17.95 45.45
C PHE A 388 7.99 -19.36 45.88
N GLY A 389 8.05 -19.62 47.20
CA GLY A 389 7.56 -20.86 47.81
C GLY A 389 8.60 -21.96 48.03
N ARG A 390 9.00 -22.17 49.29
CA ARG A 390 9.34 -23.51 49.79
C ARG A 390 8.04 -24.17 50.23
N ASN A 391 7.79 -25.40 49.76
CA ASN A 391 6.85 -26.33 50.39
C ASN A 391 7.18 -26.53 51.87
#